data_AF-A0A7X8B3J1-F1
#
_entry.id   AF-A0A7X8B3J1-F1
#
_cell.length_a   1.000
_cell.length_b   1.000
_cell.length_c   1.000
_cell.angle_alpha   90.00
_cell.angle_beta   90.00
_cell.angle_gamma   90.00
#
_symmetry.space_group_name_H-M   'P 1'
#
loop_
_entity.id
_entity.type
_entity.pdbx_description
1 polymer ?
#
loop_
_entity_poly.entity_id
_entity_poly.type
_entity_poly.pdbx_seq_one_letter_code
_entity_poly.pdbx_strand_id
1 'polypeptide(L)'
;MGKKKDKEKKEKPLDKMTAKELREMALSLGNIVGVHGMNKLEIIAAIKEVKGIVDEGRSRKADIDVRSIKAKIRELKAKRAQAKESGNAKLADAFRRRISNLKKKTRKAA
;
A
#
# COMPACT_ATOMS: atom_id res chain seq x y z
N MET A 1 25.20 -14.15 -40.21
CA MET A 1 24.28 -14.25 -39.07
C MET A 1 24.82 -13.44 -37.90
N GLY A 2 24.06 -12.45 -37.41
CA GLY A 2 24.47 -11.73 -36.20
C GLY A 2 23.93 -10.31 -36.10
N LYS A 3 23.03 -10.13 -35.12
CA LYS A 3 22.62 -8.87 -34.46
C LYS A 3 21.70 -7.90 -35.25
N LYS A 4 20.45 -7.76 -34.80
CA LYS A 4 20.03 -6.72 -33.82
C LYS A 4 18.51 -6.71 -33.62
N LYS A 5 18.13 -6.54 -32.35
CA LYS A 5 16.93 -5.85 -31.83
C LYS A 5 15.60 -6.54 -32.09
N ASP A 6 15.03 -7.10 -31.02
CA ASP A 6 13.72 -6.64 -30.55
C ASP A 6 13.70 -6.72 -29.02
N LYS A 7 14.12 -5.59 -28.43
CA LYS A 7 13.82 -5.23 -27.04
C LYS A 7 12.35 -4.80 -27.02
N GLU A 8 11.42 -5.75 -27.07
CA GLU A 8 10.02 -5.40 -26.88
C GLU A 8 9.76 -5.07 -25.41
N LYS A 9 9.85 -3.76 -25.17
CA LYS A 9 9.06 -2.99 -24.21
C LYS A 9 8.88 -3.71 -22.87
N LYS A 10 9.85 -3.51 -21.97
CA LYS A 10 9.60 -3.52 -20.53
C LYS A 10 8.47 -2.53 -20.25
N GLU A 11 7.23 -3.00 -20.29
CA GLU A 11 6.04 -2.26 -19.90
C GLU A 11 6.30 -1.71 -18.49
N LYS A 12 5.91 -0.46 -18.25
CA LYS A 12 5.91 0.09 -16.89
C LYS A 12 5.17 -0.93 -16.00
N PRO A 13 5.70 -1.29 -14.81
CA PRO A 13 4.99 -2.21 -13.93
C PRO A 13 3.58 -1.65 -13.66
N LEU A 14 2.55 -2.51 -13.74
CA LEU A 14 1.13 -2.12 -13.66
C LEU A 14 0.84 -1.21 -12.45
N ASP A 15 1.54 -1.42 -11.34
CA ASP A 15 1.42 -0.63 -10.11
C ASP A 15 1.79 0.86 -10.29
N LYS A 16 2.65 1.17 -11.26
CA LYS A 16 3.11 2.54 -11.58
C LYS A 16 2.27 3.22 -12.66
N MET A 17 1.36 2.51 -13.32
CA MET A 17 0.48 3.13 -14.30
C MET A 17 -0.62 3.95 -13.63
N THR A 18 -1.07 4.98 -14.32
CA THR A 18 -2.21 5.80 -13.89
C THR A 18 -3.51 5.01 -14.08
N ALA A 19 -4.56 5.38 -13.34
CA ALA A 19 -5.86 4.72 -13.47
C ALA A 19 -6.46 4.85 -14.88
N LYS A 20 -6.03 5.83 -15.69
CA LYS A 20 -6.47 5.96 -17.08
C LYS A 20 -5.79 4.93 -17.99
N GLU A 21 -4.47 4.82 -17.92
CA GLU A 21 -3.68 3.82 -18.66
C GLU A 21 -4.14 2.38 -18.34
N LEU A 22 -4.44 2.10 -17.06
CA LEU A 22 -4.96 0.80 -16.63
C LEU A 22 -6.36 0.51 -17.20
N ARG A 23 -7.24 1.52 -17.27
CA ARG A 23 -8.58 1.37 -17.86
C ARG A 23 -8.51 1.13 -19.36
N GLU A 24 -7.65 1.85 -20.07
CA GLU A 24 -7.44 1.68 -21.51
C GLU A 24 -6.89 0.28 -21.84
N MET A 25 -5.92 -0.22 -21.05
CA MET A 25 -5.43 -1.59 -21.20
C MET A 25 -6.50 -2.63 -20.90
N ALA A 26 -7.32 -2.43 -19.86
CA ALA A 26 -8.40 -3.36 -19.54
C ALA A 26 -9.49 -3.40 -20.62
N LEU A 27 -9.84 -2.24 -21.20
CA LEU A 27 -10.76 -2.15 -22.34
C LEU A 27 -10.17 -2.80 -23.59
N SER A 28 -8.88 -2.61 -23.86
CA SER A 28 -8.20 -3.25 -25.00
C SER A 28 -8.12 -4.77 -24.87
N LEU A 29 -8.13 -5.30 -23.65
CA LEU A 29 -8.13 -6.74 -23.40
C LEU A 29 -9.52 -7.37 -23.55
N GLY A 30 -10.61 -6.57 -23.55
CA GLY A 30 -11.99 -7.02 -23.79
C GLY A 30 -12.59 -7.97 -22.73
N ASN A 31 -11.76 -8.56 -21.88
CA ASN A 31 -12.13 -9.60 -20.91
C ASN A 31 -12.59 -9.04 -19.55
N ILE A 32 -12.49 -7.73 -19.34
CA ILE A 32 -12.83 -7.09 -18.06
C ILE A 32 -14.04 -6.17 -18.28
N VAL A 33 -15.19 -6.55 -17.71
CA VAL A 33 -16.44 -5.77 -17.74
C VAL A 33 -16.54 -4.92 -16.47
N GLY A 34 -16.95 -3.66 -16.58
CA GLY A 34 -17.11 -2.77 -15.41
C GLY A 34 -15.85 -1.97 -15.02
N VAL A 35 -14.87 -1.87 -15.93
CA VAL A 35 -13.59 -1.17 -15.76
C VAL A 35 -13.72 0.28 -15.25
N HIS A 36 -14.81 0.97 -15.57
CA HIS A 36 -15.04 2.34 -15.12
C HIS A 36 -15.45 2.46 -13.65
N GLY A 37 -16.03 1.41 -13.06
CA GLY A 37 -16.46 1.36 -11.65
C GLY A 37 -15.45 0.70 -10.70
N MET A 38 -14.40 0.09 -11.23
CA MET A 38 -13.38 -0.62 -10.44
C MET A 38 -12.33 0.33 -9.85
N ASN A 39 -11.88 0.05 -8.63
CA ASN A 39 -10.75 0.75 -8.03
C ASN A 39 -9.44 0.43 -8.78
N LYS A 40 -8.43 1.31 -8.70
CA LYS A 40 -7.12 1.09 -9.35
C LYS A 40 -6.52 -0.28 -9.02
N LEU A 41 -6.69 -0.75 -7.78
CA LEU A 41 -6.18 -2.05 -7.34
C LEU A 41 -6.93 -3.22 -7.98
N GLU A 42 -8.24 -3.11 -8.14
CA GLU A 42 -9.09 -4.13 -8.76
C GLU A 42 -8.79 -4.25 -10.27
N ILE A 43 -8.57 -3.13 -10.95
CA ILE A 43 -8.18 -3.13 -12.38
C ILE A 43 -6.81 -3.80 -12.56
N ILE A 44 -5.86 -3.55 -11.67
CA ILE A 44 -4.54 -4.20 -11.72
C ILE A 44 -4.68 -5.71 -11.50
N ALA A 45 -5.50 -6.14 -10.55
CA ALA A 45 -5.75 -7.56 -10.27
C ALA A 45 -6.38 -8.25 -11.48
N ALA A 46 -7.44 -7.67 -12.06
CA ALA A 46 -8.11 -8.21 -13.23
C ALA A 46 -7.18 -8.30 -14.47
N ILE A 47 -6.33 -7.29 -14.70
CA ILE A 47 -5.33 -7.34 -15.78
C ILE A 47 -4.27 -8.42 -15.52
N LYS A 48 -3.85 -8.62 -14.27
CA LYS A 48 -2.88 -9.67 -13.90
C LYS A 48 -3.46 -11.07 -14.06
N GLU A 49 -4.73 -11.26 -13.70
CA GLU A 49 -5.48 -12.50 -13.90
C GLU A 49 -5.61 -12.84 -15.40
N VAL A 50 -6.03 -11.87 -16.23
CA VAL A 50 -6.13 -12.05 -17.68
C VAL A 50 -4.77 -12.31 -18.34
N LYS A 51 -3.69 -11.68 -17.86
CA LYS A 51 -2.33 -11.90 -18.36
C LYS A 51 -1.65 -13.16 -17.80
N GLY A 52 -2.30 -13.92 -16.90
CA GLY A 52 -1.77 -15.16 -16.33
C GLY A 52 -0.50 -14.99 -15.48
N ILE A 53 -0.25 -13.78 -14.98
CA ILE A 53 0.93 -13.51 -14.15
C ILE A 53 0.59 -13.88 -12.71
N VAL A 54 1.05 -15.06 -12.28
CA VAL A 54 1.02 -15.47 -10.87
C VAL A 54 1.94 -14.51 -10.09
N ASP A 55 1.33 -13.68 -9.26
CA ASP A 55 2.02 -12.66 -8.48
C ASP A 55 2.75 -13.33 -7.31
N GLU A 56 3.93 -13.89 -7.57
CA GLU A 56 4.86 -14.33 -6.53
C GLU A 56 5.43 -13.10 -5.80
N GLY A 57 4.66 -12.62 -4.83
CA GLY A 57 5.24 -12.00 -3.65
C GLY A 57 6.00 -10.68 -3.86
N ARG A 58 5.67 -9.85 -4.86
CA ARG A 58 6.05 -8.44 -4.78
C ARG A 58 5.18 -7.79 -3.72
N SER A 59 5.69 -7.85 -2.48
CA SER A 59 5.19 -7.15 -1.31
C SER A 59 4.67 -5.78 -1.74
N ARG A 60 3.33 -5.67 -1.83
CA ARG A 60 2.65 -4.40 -1.96
C ARG A 60 3.34 -3.51 -0.95
N LYS A 61 3.89 -2.36 -1.37
CA LYS A 61 4.39 -1.37 -0.41
C LYS A 61 3.27 -1.21 0.59
N ALA A 62 3.45 -1.77 1.79
CA ALA A 62 2.32 -2.09 2.65
C ALA A 62 1.51 -0.82 2.78
N ASP A 63 0.32 -0.79 2.18
CA ASP A 63 -0.61 0.32 2.36
C ASP A 63 -0.64 0.52 3.85
N ILE A 64 -0.11 1.65 4.29
CA ILE A 64 0.20 1.87 5.69
C ILE A 64 -1.15 1.78 6.37
N ASP A 65 -1.43 0.65 7.02
CA ASP A 65 -2.75 0.40 7.57
C ASP A 65 -2.98 1.37 8.73
N VAL A 66 -3.66 2.48 8.38
CA VAL A 66 -3.96 3.57 9.29
C VAL A 66 -4.81 3.05 10.45
N ARG A 67 -5.62 1.99 10.24
CA ARG A 67 -6.47 1.40 11.26
C ARG A 67 -5.64 0.67 12.31
N SER A 68 -4.68 -0.18 11.92
CA SER A 68 -3.77 -0.82 12.89
C SER A 68 -2.86 0.18 13.60
N ILE A 69 -2.41 1.26 12.93
CA ILE A 69 -1.65 2.30 13.62
C ILE A 69 -2.51 3.01 14.68
N LYS A 70 -3.77 3.33 14.37
CA LYS A 70 -4.70 3.92 15.35
C LYS A 70 -4.97 2.99 16.53
N ALA A 71 -5.07 1.67 16.30
CA ALA A 71 -5.17 0.68 17.38
C ALA A 71 -3.94 0.70 18.30
N LYS A 72 -2.72 0.64 17.74
CA LYS A 72 -1.46 0.75 18.50
C LYS A 72 -1.36 2.05 19.29
N ILE A 73 -1.86 3.17 18.76
CA ILE A 73 -1.90 4.45 19.49
C ILE A 73 -2.80 4.35 20.74
N ARG A 74 -3.94 3.66 20.67
CA ARG A 74 -4.84 3.49 21.83
C ARG A 74 -4.17 2.66 22.92
N GLU A 75 -3.53 1.55 22.56
CA GLU A 75 -2.77 0.72 23.50
C GLU A 75 -1.65 1.51 24.19
N LEU A 76 -0.87 2.29 23.42
CA LEU A 76 0.22 3.10 23.97
C LEU A 76 -0.28 4.22 24.89
N LYS A 77 -1.49 4.75 24.68
CA LYS A 77 -2.10 5.72 25.60
C LYS A 77 -2.42 5.07 26.95
N ALA A 78 -2.97 3.85 26.95
CA ALA A 78 -3.22 3.10 28.19
C ALA A 78 -1.92 2.81 28.93
N LYS A 79 -0.90 2.31 28.23
CA LYS A 79 0.44 2.08 28.81
C LYS A 79 1.09 3.34 29.36
N ARG A 80 0.86 4.50 28.72
CA ARG A 80 1.32 5.80 29.24
C ARG A 80 0.59 6.21 30.53
N ALA A 81 -0.70 5.92 30.65
CA ALA A 81 -1.45 6.21 31.89
C ALA A 81 -0.91 5.36 33.05
N GLN A 82 -0.77 4.05 32.83
CA GLN A 82 -0.16 3.13 33.80
C GLN A 82 1.27 3.57 34.19
N ALA A 83 2.09 3.99 33.22
CA ALA A 83 3.44 4.49 33.50
C ALA A 83 3.46 5.76 34.36
N LYS A 84 2.43 6.60 34.26
CA LYS A 84 2.29 7.80 35.09
C LYS A 84 1.85 7.44 36.50
N GLU A 85 0.89 6.53 36.63
CA GLU A 85 0.42 6.01 37.92
C GLU A 85 1.56 5.31 38.68
N SER A 86 2.39 4.56 37.97
CA SER A 86 3.56 3.89 38.55
C SER A 86 4.76 4.82 38.80
N GLY A 87 4.61 6.15 38.65
CA GLY A 87 5.67 7.13 38.84
C GLY A 87 6.85 7.05 37.85
N ASN A 88 6.75 6.23 36.79
CA ASN A 88 7.85 6.03 35.85
C ASN A 88 7.82 7.06 34.71
N ALA A 89 8.32 8.26 35.01
CA ALA A 89 8.34 9.39 34.10
C ALA A 89 9.09 9.11 32.78
N LYS A 90 10.19 8.34 32.83
CA LYS A 90 10.98 7.97 31.64
C LYS A 90 10.16 7.10 30.68
N LEU A 91 9.46 6.10 31.21
CA LEU A 91 8.59 5.23 30.43
C LEU A 91 7.41 6.01 29.84
N ALA A 92 6.81 6.92 30.62
CA ALA A 92 5.73 7.78 30.17
C ALA A 92 6.14 8.73 29.02
N ASP A 93 7.36 9.30 29.05
CA ASP A 93 7.88 10.12 27.95
C ASP A 93 8.21 9.27 26.71
N ALA A 94 8.78 8.08 26.88
CA ALA A 94 9.03 7.15 25.77
C ALA A 94 7.73 6.79 25.02
N PHE A 95 6.65 6.50 25.76
CA PHE A 95 5.33 6.26 25.15
C PHE A 95 4.75 7.51 24.48
N ARG A 96 4.90 8.70 25.08
CA ARG A 96 4.50 9.98 24.45
C ARG A 96 5.19 10.17 23.09
N ARG A 97 6.51 9.95 23.02
CA ARG A 97 7.29 10.08 21.77
C ARG A 97 6.84 9.07 20.72
N ARG A 98 6.66 7.79 21.08
CA ARG A 98 6.12 6.76 20.18
C ARG A 98 4.74 7.13 19.63
N ILE A 99 3.82 7.59 20.48
CA ILE A 99 2.49 8.05 20.04
C ILE A 99 2.61 9.21 19.03
N SER A 100 3.48 10.19 19.28
CA SER A 100 3.70 11.32 18.36
C SER A 100 4.19 10.85 16.99
N ASN A 101 5.17 9.94 16.97
CA ASN A 101 5.71 9.38 15.73
C ASN A 101 4.66 8.60 14.94
N LEU A 102 3.84 7.78 15.62
CA LEU A 102 2.74 7.05 14.97
C LEU A 102 1.69 8.00 14.40
N LYS A 103 1.31 9.07 15.12
CA LYS A 103 0.40 10.12 14.61
C LYS A 103 0.97 10.87 13.40
N LYS A 104 2.30 11.06 13.33
CA LYS A 104 2.96 11.63 12.15
C LYS A 104 2.93 10.63 10.99
N LYS A 105 3.15 9.34 11.25
CA LYS A 105 3.09 8.28 10.23
C LYS A 105 1.69 8.16 9.61
N THR A 106 0.62 8.26 10.40
CA THR A 106 -0.75 8.28 9.86
C THR A 106 -1.03 9.53 9.01
N ARG A 107 -0.47 10.69 9.37
CA ARG A 107 -0.63 11.93 8.60
C ARG A 107 0.13 11.94 7.27
N LYS A 108 1.21 11.15 7.17
CA LYS A 108 1.97 10.99 5.91
C LYS A 108 1.36 9.94 4.97
N ALA A 109 0.48 9.09 5.50
CA ALA A 109 -0.17 8.00 4.77
C ALA A 109 -1.55 8.38 4.22
N ALA A 110 -2.13 9.47 4.71
CA ALA A 110 -3.33 10.12 4.17
C ALA A 110 -2.89 11.23 3.21
#